data_AF-K9RJ09-F1
#
_entry.id   AF-K9RJ09-F1
#
_cell.length_a   1.000
_cell.length_b   1.000
_cell.length_c   1.000
_cell.angle_alpha   90.00
_cell.angle_beta   90.00
_cell.angle_gamma   90.00
#
_symmetry.space_group_name_H-M   'P 1'
#
loop_
_entity.id
_entity.type
_entity.pdbx_description
1 polymer ?
#
loop_
_entity_poly.entity_id
_entity_poly.type
_entity_poly.pdbx_seq_one_letter_code
_entity_poly.pdbx_strand_id
1 'polypeptide(L)'
;MLQNLLDYLQNLQIETAIVPLTYLGLAVSYLLVIPVIVLTYMKFRWYSVSSFERGFMYFLVFLFFPGLLLLSPFVNFRPRRRQIEV
;
A
#
# COMPACT_ATOMS: atom_id res chain seq x y z
N MET A 1 15.98 -37.99 21.03
CA MET A 1 16.27 -36.93 22.03
C MET A 1 16.94 -35.72 21.39
N LEU A 2 18.09 -35.88 20.71
CA LEU A 2 18.75 -34.77 20.01
C LEU A 2 17.87 -34.13 18.92
N GLN A 3 17.17 -34.96 18.13
CA GLN A 3 16.24 -34.46 17.11
C GLN A 3 15.12 -33.60 17.70
N ASN A 4 14.49 -34.07 18.79
CA ASN A 4 13.43 -33.33 19.49
C ASN A 4 13.92 -31.98 20.04
N LEU A 5 15.20 -31.88 20.43
CA LEU A 5 15.81 -30.63 20.87
C LEU A 5 15.98 -29.67 19.69
N LEU A 6 16.45 -30.16 18.54
CA LEU A 6 16.58 -29.37 17.32
C LEU A 6 15.21 -28.89 16.82
N ASP A 7 14.20 -29.75 16.86
CA ASP A 7 12.83 -29.40 16.48
C ASP A 7 12.25 -28.33 17.42
N TYR A 8 12.55 -28.39 18.73
CA TYR A 8 12.14 -27.36 19.70
C TYR A 8 12.80 -26.01 19.44
N LEU A 9 14.11 -26.01 19.16
CA LEU A 9 14.85 -24.79 18.82
C LEU A 9 14.37 -24.18 17.50
N GLN A 10 14.08 -25.01 16.50
CA GLN A 10 13.51 -24.55 15.23
C GLN A 10 12.11 -23.95 15.42
N ASN A 11 11.24 -24.59 16.20
CA ASN A 11 9.89 -24.06 16.46
C ASN A 11 9.92 -22.74 17.23
N LEU A 12 10.82 -22.59 18.21
CA LEU A 12 11.00 -21.32 18.93
C LEU A 12 11.44 -20.19 17.98
N GLN A 13 12.29 -20.49 17.00
CA GLN A 13 12.70 -19.51 15.99
C GLN A 13 11.54 -19.12 15.06
N ILE A 14 10.69 -20.07 14.67
CA ILE A 14 9.52 -19.79 13.82
C ILE A 14 8.50 -18.94 14.58
N GLU A 15 8.20 -19.25 15.84
CA GLU A 15 7.27 -18.48 16.67
C GLU A 15 7.74 -17.05 16.91
N THR A 16 9.05 -16.84 17.09
CA THR A 16 9.62 -15.50 17.24
C THR A 16 9.71 -14.73 15.92
N ALA A 17 9.82 -15.42 14.77
CA ALA A 17 9.92 -14.79 13.46
C ALA A 17 8.57 -14.50 12.78
N ILE A 18 7.53 -15.28 13.07
CA ILE A 18 6.23 -15.15 12.38
C ILE A 18 5.60 -13.78 12.63
N VAL A 19 5.61 -13.32 13.88
CA VAL A 19 5.02 -12.04 14.31
C VAL A 19 5.68 -10.85 13.59
N PRO A 20 7.02 -10.63 13.66
CA PRO A 20 7.65 -9.51 12.98
C PRO A 20 7.51 -9.60 11.45
N LEU A 21 7.53 -10.79 10.86
CA LEU A 21 7.30 -10.94 9.41
C LEU A 21 5.86 -10.58 9.02
N THR A 22 4.87 -10.93 9.84
CA THR A 22 3.49 -10.49 9.63
C THR A 22 3.37 -8.97 9.71
N TYR A 23 3.93 -8.35 10.74
CA TYR A 23 3.90 -6.89 10.87
C TYR A 23 4.67 -6.19 9.74
N LEU A 24 5.79 -6.75 9.30
CA LEU A 24 6.53 -6.24 8.15
C LEU A 24 5.68 -6.31 6.87
N GLY A 25 5.01 -7.45 6.63
CA GLY A 25 4.10 -7.61 5.50
C GLY A 25 2.94 -6.61 5.54
N LEU A 26 2.33 -6.41 6.71
CA LEU A 26 1.29 -5.40 6.92
C LEU A 26 1.81 -3.97 6.75
N ALA A 27 3.02 -3.67 7.22
CA ALA A 27 3.62 -2.35 7.07
C ALA A 27 3.92 -2.04 5.60
N VAL A 28 4.50 -2.99 4.86
CA VAL A 28 4.75 -2.85 3.42
C VAL A 28 3.46 -2.70 2.63
N SER A 29 2.43 -3.49 2.94
CA SER A 29 1.14 -3.37 2.26
C SER A 29 0.47 -2.03 2.55
N TYR A 30 0.54 -1.56 3.80
CA TYR A 30 -0.04 -0.29 4.24
C TYR A 30 0.69 0.96 3.73
N LEU A 31 2.03 0.94 3.67
CA LEU A 31 2.84 2.10 3.28
C LEU A 31 3.17 2.18 1.79
N LEU A 32 3.18 1.05 1.08
CA LEU A 32 3.59 0.99 -0.33
C LEU A 32 2.50 0.44 -1.24
N VAL A 33 2.07 -0.81 -1.03
CA VAL A 33 1.22 -1.51 -2.00
C VAL A 33 -0.16 -0.86 -2.14
N ILE A 34 -0.89 -0.69 -1.02
CA ILE A 34 -2.24 -0.11 -1.05
C ILE A 34 -2.20 1.37 -1.46
N PRO A 35 -1.29 2.22 -0.94
CA PRO A 35 -1.16 3.61 -1.40
C PRO A 35 -0.95 3.74 -2.91
N VAL A 36 -0.13 2.89 -3.54
CA VAL A 36 0.03 2.88 -5.02
C VAL A 36 -1.29 2.55 -5.71
N ILE A 37 -2.06 1.59 -5.20
CA ILE A 37 -3.38 1.23 -5.73
C ILE A 37 -4.34 2.42 -5.61
N VAL A 38 -4.38 3.10 -4.46
CA VAL A 38 -5.23 4.27 -4.21
C VAL A 38 -4.88 5.42 -5.17
N LEU A 39 -3.59 5.76 -5.33
CA LEU A 39 -3.14 6.78 -6.27
C LEU A 39 -3.58 6.47 -7.70
N THR A 40 -3.46 5.20 -8.11
CA THR A 40 -3.86 4.73 -9.44
C THR A 40 -5.38 4.78 -9.63
N TYR A 41 -6.14 4.35 -8.63
CA TYR A 41 -7.60 4.42 -8.63
C TYR A 41 -8.10 5.86 -8.77
N MET A 42 -7.54 6.78 -7.98
CA MET A 42 -7.85 8.21 -8.07
C MET A 42 -7.51 8.75 -9.45
N LYS A 43 -6.30 8.49 -9.97
CA LYS A 43 -5.88 8.96 -11.30
C LYS A 43 -6.88 8.59 -12.40
N PHE A 44 -7.40 7.36 -12.39
CA PHE A 44 -8.31 6.90 -13.44
C PHE A 44 -9.73 7.45 -13.32
N ARG A 45 -10.22 7.65 -12.10
CA ARG A 45 -11.65 7.86 -11.86
C ARG A 45 -12.02 9.26 -11.36
N TRP A 46 -11.04 10.07 -10.93
CA TRP A 46 -11.27 11.35 -10.23
C TRP A 46 -12.33 12.27 -10.86
N TYR A 47 -12.35 12.40 -12.19
CA TYR A 47 -13.23 13.32 -12.90
C TYR A 47 -14.62 12.75 -13.24
N SER A 48 -14.87 11.45 -13.02
CA SER A 48 -16.09 10.75 -13.45
C SER A 48 -16.84 10.04 -12.30
N VAL A 49 -16.45 10.26 -11.05
CA VAL A 49 -17.02 9.55 -9.89
C VAL A 49 -18.33 10.14 -9.38
N SER A 50 -19.16 9.29 -8.78
CA SER A 50 -20.35 9.70 -8.03
C SER A 50 -19.99 10.33 -6.67
N SER A 51 -20.93 11.03 -6.04
CA SER A 51 -20.71 11.66 -4.73
C SER A 51 -20.32 10.67 -3.63
N PHE A 52 -20.92 9.47 -3.65
CA PHE A 52 -20.60 8.41 -2.69
C PHE A 52 -19.20 7.84 -2.93
N GLU A 53 -18.86 7.54 -4.19
CA GLU A 53 -17.54 7.04 -4.57
C GLU A 53 -16.45 8.07 -4.21
N ARG A 54 -16.71 9.37 -4.39
CA ARG A 54 -15.79 10.43 -3.98
C ARG A 54 -15.60 10.52 -2.47
N GLY A 55 -16.66 10.33 -1.68
CA GLY A 55 -16.56 10.24 -0.22
C GLY A 55 -15.68 9.07 0.21
N PHE A 56 -15.85 7.91 -0.42
CA PHE A 56 -15.02 6.73 -0.17
C PHE A 56 -13.55 6.96 -0.58
N MET A 57 -13.30 7.64 -1.70
CA MET A 57 -11.94 8.03 -2.09
C MET A 57 -11.25 8.88 -1.02
N TYR A 58 -11.94 9.87 -0.44
CA TYR A 58 -11.38 10.67 0.64
C TYR A 58 -11.09 9.84 1.89
N PHE A 59 -11.98 8.93 2.25
CA PHE A 59 -11.74 7.99 3.34
C PHE A 59 -10.45 7.19 3.12
N LEU A 60 -10.24 6.65 1.91
CA LEU A 60 -9.00 5.93 1.58
C LEU A 60 -7.76 6.81 1.68
N VAL A 61 -7.83 8.07 1.23
CA VAL A 61 -6.72 9.02 1.35
C VAL A 61 -6.34 9.26 2.80
N PHE A 62 -7.31 9.42 3.70
CA PHE A 62 -7.03 9.59 5.13
C PHE A 62 -6.52 8.31 5.79
N LEU A 63 -7.10 7.15 5.44
CA LEU A 63 -6.68 5.86 5.98
C LEU A 63 -5.22 5.53 5.63
N PHE A 64 -4.79 5.85 4.41
CA PHE A 64 -3.45 5.55 3.88
C PHE A 64 -2.57 6.79 3.69
N PHE A 65 -2.92 7.89 4.35
CA PHE A 65 -2.19 9.17 4.27
C PHE A 65 -0.67 9.06 4.44
N PRO A 66 -0.11 8.34 5.44
CA PRO A 66 1.35 8.27 5.60
C PRO A 66 2.04 7.62 4.39
N GLY A 67 1.45 6.58 3.79
CA GLY A 67 1.99 5.95 2.60
C GLY A 67 1.88 6.83 1.35
N LEU A 68 0.76 7.54 1.20
CA LEU A 68 0.57 8.51 0.13
C LEU A 68 1.57 9.67 0.23
N LEU A 69 1.85 10.14 1.44
CA LEU A 69 2.85 11.17 1.69
C LEU A 69 4.26 10.70 1.29
N LEU A 70 4.61 9.45 1.65
CA LEU A 70 5.89 8.84 1.29
C LEU A 70 6.07 8.70 -0.23
N LEU A 71 5.01 8.35 -0.95
CA LEU A 71 5.04 8.20 -2.41
C LEU A 71 4.90 9.51 -3.19
N SER A 72 4.45 10.59 -2.54
CA SER A 72 4.16 11.88 -3.17
C SER A 72 5.30 12.49 -4.00
N PRO A 73 6.60 12.37 -3.65
CA PRO A 73 7.68 12.95 -4.44
C PRO A 73 7.93 12.22 -5.76
N PHE A 74 7.51 10.95 -5.85
CA PHE A 74 7.83 10.06 -6.98
C PHE A 74 6.75 10.07 -8.07
N VAL A 75 5.55 10.55 -7.74
CA VAL A 75 4.38 10.40 -8.60
C VAL A 75 3.97 11.74 -9.18
N ASN A 76 3.97 11.85 -10.52
CA ASN A 76 3.53 13.04 -11.24
C ASN A 76 2.31 12.75 -12.13
N PHE A 77 1.14 13.24 -11.72
CA PHE A 77 -0.12 13.07 -12.45
C PHE A 77 -0.51 14.27 -13.30
N ARG A 78 0.46 15.10 -13.69
CA ARG A 78 0.22 16.22 -14.60
C ARG A 78 -0.36 15.71 -15.94
N PRO A 79 -1.45 16.33 -16.43
CA PRO A 79 -1.97 16.04 -17.77
C PRO A 79 -0.89 16.18 -18.83
N ARG A 80 -0.90 15.28 -19.81
CA ARG A 80 -0.01 15.38 -20.98
C ARG A 80 -0.43 16.58 -21.83
N ARG A 81 0.55 17.19 -22.51
CA ARG A 81 0.27 18.30 -23.43
C ARG A 81 -0.62 17.80 -24.56
N ARG A 82 -1.66 18.58 -24.89
CA ARG A 82 -2.52 18.32 -26.04
C ARG A 82 -1.73 18.63 -27.33
N GLN A 83 -1.83 17.76 -28.33
CA GLN A 83 -1.34 18.07 -29.67
C GLN A 83 -2.29 19.08 -30.30
N ILE A 84 -1.73 20.16 -30.87
CA ILE A 84 -2.49 21.18 -31.58
C ILE A 84 -2.25 20.90 -33.06
N GLU A 85 -3.30 20.46 -33.77
CA GLU A 85 -3.28 20.41 -35.22
C GLU A 85 -3.40 21.85 -35.73
N VAL A 86 -2.48 22.27 -36.60
CA VAL A 86 -2.43 23.60 -37.22
C VAL A 86 -3.03 23.53 -38.61
#